data_AF-A0A2K2U1J4-F1
#
_entry.id   AF-A0A2K2U1J4-F1
#
_cell.length_a   1.000
_cell.length_b   1.000
_cell.length_c   1.000
_cell.angle_alpha   90.00
_cell.angle_beta   90.00
_cell.angle_gamma   90.00
#
_symmetry.space_group_name_H-M   'P 1'
#
loop_
_entity.id
_entity.type
_entity.pdbx_description
1 polymer ?
#
loop_
_entity_poly.entity_id
_entity_poly.type
_entity_poly.pdbx_seq_one_letter_code
_entity_poly.pdbx_strand_id
1 'polypeptide(L)' 'SVTVARMEVPCCGGLEQAARTALARSGKDVPFSVATISTHGELL' A
#
# COMPACT_ATOMS: atom_id res chain seq x y z
N SER A 1 -0.64 11.53 -5.30
CA SER A 1 -1.16 10.20 -4.96
C SER A 1 -0.03 9.38 -4.35
N VAL A 2 -0.34 8.44 -3.46
CA VAL A 2 0.60 7.48 -2.89
C VAL A 2 0.09 6.09 -3.23
N THR A 3 0.95 5.28 -3.86
CA THR A 3 0.64 3.89 -4.18
C THR A 3 1.59 2.98 -3.41
N VAL A 4 1.07 2.04 -2.65
CA VAL A 4 1.87 1.01 -1.96
C VAL A 4 1.82 -0.28 -2.78
N ALA A 5 2.97 -0.72 -3.27
CA ALA A 5 3.10 -2.04 -3.86
C ALA A 5 3.26 -3.09 -2.76
N ARG A 6 2.47 -4.15 -2.84
CA ARG A 6 2.48 -5.26 -1.89
C ARG A 6 2.37 -6.57 -2.65
N MET A 7 3.16 -7.57 -2.28
CA MET A 7 2.97 -8.93 -2.80
C MET A 7 1.71 -9.55 -2.20
N GLU A 8 1.07 -10.47 -2.92
CA GLU A 8 -0.06 -11.27 -2.41
C GLU A 8 0.33 -12.07 -1.15
N VAL A 9 1.62 -12.40 -1.03
CA VAL A 9 2.22 -13.03 0.15
C VAL A 9 2.11 -12.08 1.36
N PRO A 10 1.60 -12.53 2.52
CA PRO A 10 1.21 -11.65 3.63
C PRO A 10 2.38 -11.06 4.45
N CYS A 11 3.59 -10.94 3.89
CA CYS A 11 4.77 -10.44 4.60
C CYS A 11 4.86 -8.90 4.68
N CYS A 12 4.08 -8.16 3.87
CA CYS A 12 4.21 -6.70 3.73
C CYS A 12 3.07 -5.88 4.38
N GLY A 13 2.16 -6.49 5.15
CA GLY A 13 0.99 -5.79 5.71
C GLY A 13 1.32 -4.57 6.58
N GLY A 14 2.48 -4.60 7.26
CA GLY A 14 2.96 -3.46 8.06
C GLY A 14 3.26 -2.20 7.24
N LEU A 15 3.69 -2.34 5.98
CA LEU A 15 3.99 -1.19 5.11
C LEU A 15 2.72 -0.43 4.71
N GLU A 16 1.65 -1.16 4.39
CA GLU A 16 0.34 -0.56 4.10
C GLU A 16 -0.18 0.25 5.29
N GLN A 17 -0.13 -0.34 6.49
CA GLN A 17 -0.53 0.31 7.74
C GLN A 17 0.33 1.55 8.05
N ALA A 18 1.65 1.46 7.86
CA ALA A 18 2.56 2.57 8.08
C ALA A 18 2.25 3.75 7.13
N ALA A 19 2.06 3.47 5.84
CA ALA A 19 1.72 4.48 4.84
C ALA A 19 0.36 5.14 5.13
N ARG A 20 -0.66 4.34 5.45
CA ARG A 20 -1.99 4.86 5.83
C ARG A 20 -1.92 5.75 7.07
N THR A 21 -1.15 5.34 8.09
CA THR A 21 -0.95 6.13 9.32
C THR A 21 -0.19 7.43 9.03
N ALA A 22 0.83 7.39 8.19
CA ALA A 22 1.58 8.58 7.79
C ALA A 22 0.70 9.59 7.05
N LEU A 23 -0.15 9.11 6.14
CA LEU A 23 -1.11 9.95 5.42
C LEU A 23 -2.12 10.59 6.36
N ALA A 24 -2.72 9.83 7.28
CA ALA A 24 -3.64 10.36 8.28
C ALA A 24 -2.99 11.44 9.16
N ARG A 25 -1.72 11.24 9.56
CA ARG A 25 -0.95 12.23 10.33
C ARG A 25 -0.52 13.44 9.52
N SER A 26 -0.39 13.30 8.19
CA SER A 26 0.02 14.41 7.33
C SER A 26 -1.04 15.52 7.24
N GLY A 27 -2.30 15.22 7.59
CA GLY A 27 -3.42 16.15 7.47
C GLY A 27 -3.74 16.55 6.03
N LYS A 28 -3.16 15.85 5.04
CA LYS A 28 -3.36 16.11 3.61
C LYS A 28 -4.30 15.09 3.02
N ASP A 29 -5.24 15.57 2.21
CA ASP A 29 -6.08 14.72 1.40
C ASP A 29 -5.29 14.26 0.16
N VAL A 30 -4.66 13.08 0.27
CA VAL A 30 -3.85 12.49 -0.79
C VAL A 30 -4.49 11.16 -1.19
N PRO A 31 -4.77 10.94 -2.49
CA PRO A 31 -5.27 9.65 -2.97
C PRO A 31 -4.30 8.53 -2.61
N PHE A 32 -4.82 7.48 -1.95
CA PHE A 32 -4.07 6.32 -1.50
C PHE A 32 -4.60 5.05 -2.16
N SER A 33 -3.71 4.25 -2.72
CA SER A 33 -4.04 2.96 -3.33
C SER A 33 -3.01 1.90 -2.97
N VAL A 34 -3.44 0.65 -3.00
CA VAL A 34 -2.59 -0.52 -2.77
C VAL A 34 -2.62 -1.35 -4.04
N ALA A 35 -1.45 -1.56 -4.63
CA ALA A 35 -1.24 -2.42 -5.78
C ALA A 35 -0.80 -3.79 -5.27
N THR A 36 -1.64 -4.80 -5.42
CA THR A 36 -1.27 -6.17 -5.03
C THR A 36 -0.63 -6.86 -6.22
N ILE A 37 0.53 -7.48 -6.01
CA ILE A 37 1.29 -8.19 -7.04
C ILE A 37 1.26 -9.68 -6.70
N SER A 38 0.75 -10.50 -7.61
CA SER A 38 0.75 -11.96 -7.43
C SER A 38 2.17 -12.52 -7.47
N THR A 39 2.36 -13.74 -6.99
CA THR A 39 3.63 -14.47 -7.12
C THR A 39 4.01 -14.74 -8.58
N HIS A 40 3.04 -14.65 -9.50
CA HIS A 40 3.26 -14.75 -10.95
C HIS A 40 3.59 -13.40 -11.62
N GLY A 41 3.67 -12.30 -10.86
CA GLY A 41 3.99 -10.96 -11.35
C GLY A 41 2.80 -10.23 -11.98
N GLU A 42 1.58 -10.69 -11.72
CA GLU A 42 0.35 -10.05 -12.20
C GLU A 42 -0.16 -9.02 -11.18
N LEU A 43 -0.79 -7.96 -11.66
CA LEU A 43 -1.47 -7.00 -10.78
C LEU A 43 -2.87 -7.55 -10.42
N LEU A 44 -3.15 -7.64 -9.12
CA LEU A 44 -4.43 -8.07 -8.55
C LEU A 44 -5.28 -6.89 -8.09
#